data_AF-A0A1R3H9N5-F1
#
_entry.id   AF-A0A1R3H9N5-F1
#
_cell.length_a   1.000
_cell.length_b   1.000
_cell.length_c   1.000
_cell.angle_alpha   90.00
_cell.angle_beta   90.00
_cell.angle_gamma   90.00
#
_symmetry.space_group_name_H-M   'P 1'
#
loop_
_entity.id
_entity.type
_entity.pdbx_description
1 polymer ?
#
loop_
_entity_poly.entity_id
_entity_poly.type
_entity_poly.pdbx_seq_one_letter_code
_entity_poly.pdbx_strand_id
1 'polypeptide(L)'
;MEAIVLYPSPGMGHLISMVELGKLILTHHPSFTFINFITTPPLNAGSTTSYIATVSATTPSISFHRLPVISLDPASYGTVEALTSDLIHLNRPP
;
A
#
# COMPACT_ATOMS: atom_id res chain seq x y z
N MET A 1 -13.87 5.36 16.35
CA MET A 1 -12.63 5.50 15.55
C MET A 1 -12.96 4.92 14.19
N GLU A 2 -12.95 5.73 13.15
CA GLU A 2 -13.18 5.26 11.78
C GLU A 2 -11.83 5.06 11.10
N ALA A 3 -11.71 3.97 10.35
CA ALA A 3 -10.50 3.61 9.65
C ALA A 3 -10.67 3.86 8.15
N ILE A 4 -9.71 4.57 7.55
CA ILE A 4 -9.60 4.75 6.12
C ILE A 4 -8.57 3.73 5.60
N VAL A 5 -9.02 2.86 4.70
CA VAL A 5 -8.16 1.86 4.07
C VAL A 5 -7.64 2.40 2.74
N LEU A 6 -6.33 2.38 2.57
CA LEU A 6 -5.65 2.80 1.34
C LEU A 6 -4.96 1.61 0.67
N TYR A 7 -5.13 1.50 -0.64
CA TYR A 7 -4.48 0.49 -1.48
C TYR A 7 -3.47 1.18 -2.42
N PRO A 8 -2.26 1.51 -1.96
CA PRO A 8 -1.22 2.01 -2.85
C PRO A 8 -0.88 0.97 -3.92
N SER A 9 -0.69 1.45 -5.16
CA SER A 9 0.02 0.68 -6.17
C SER A 9 1.42 0.31 -5.65
N PRO A 10 1.97 -0.88 -5.95
CA PRO A 10 3.33 -1.23 -5.58
C PRO A 10 4.37 -0.21 -6.06
N GLY A 11 5.33 0.10 -5.20
CA GLY A 11 6.43 1.04 -5.47
C GLY A 11 6.54 2.14 -4.42
N MET A 12 7.78 2.60 -4.17
CA MET A 12 8.05 3.59 -3.13
C MET A 12 7.31 4.91 -3.32
N GLY A 13 7.24 5.43 -4.55
CA GLY A 13 6.57 6.70 -4.84
C GLY A 13 5.09 6.67 -4.47
N HIS A 14 4.39 5.62 -4.89
CA HIS A 14 2.97 5.43 -4.58
C HIS A 14 2.72 5.27 -3.08
N LEU A 15 3.58 4.52 -2.38
CA LEU A 15 3.47 4.35 -0.93
C LEU A 15 3.68 5.67 -0.17
N ILE A 16 4.72 6.43 -0.52
CA ILE A 16 5.00 7.72 0.11
C ILE A 16 3.80 8.66 -0.07
N SER A 17 3.28 8.76 -1.30
CA SER A 17 2.11 9.63 -1.57
C SER A 17 0.89 9.25 -0.73
N MET A 18 0.59 7.95 -0.56
CA MET A 18 -0.53 7.51 0.27
C MET A 18 -0.32 7.80 1.77
N VAL A 19 0.90 7.66 2.26
CA VAL A 19 1.24 8.01 3.65
C VAL A 19 1.13 9.52 3.88
N GLU A 20 1.67 10.34 2.99
CA GLU A 20 1.60 11.80 3.14
C GLU A 20 0.16 12.31 3.00
N LEU A 21 -0.66 11.69 2.15
CA LEU A 21 -2.10 11.95 2.13
C LEU A 21 -2.76 11.61 3.47
N GLY A 22 -2.46 10.44 4.04
CA GLY A 22 -2.96 10.05 5.36
C GLY A 22 -2.56 11.04 6.45
N LYS A 23 -1.29 11.46 6.48
CA LYS A 23 -0.79 12.48 7.40
C LYS A 23 -1.52 13.81 7.23
N LEU A 24 -1.73 14.26 6.00
CA LEU A 24 -2.47 15.49 5.71
C LEU A 24 -3.92 15.39 6.22
N ILE A 25 -4.61 14.28 6.01
CA ILE A 25 -5.99 14.14 6.51
C ILE A 25 -5.99 14.14 8.05
N LEU A 26 -5.00 13.52 8.69
CA LEU A 26 -4.88 13.52 10.17
C LEU A 26 -4.69 14.93 10.76
N THR A 27 -4.15 15.91 10.01
CA THR A 27 -4.05 17.29 10.52
C THR A 27 -5.42 17.96 10.64
N HIS A 28 -6.38 17.57 9.80
CA HIS A 28 -7.75 18.10 9.80
C HIS A 28 -8.72 17.21 10.58
N HIS A 29 -8.47 15.91 10.64
CA HIS A 29 -9.33 14.89 11.22
C HIS A 29 -8.53 13.91 12.10
N PRO A 30 -8.09 14.33 13.30
CA PRO A 30 -7.18 13.53 14.15
C PRO A 30 -7.81 12.26 14.73
N SER A 31 -9.14 12.10 14.63
CA SER A 31 -9.87 10.92 15.09
C SER A 31 -9.84 9.73 14.13
N PHE A 32 -9.34 9.91 12.91
CA PHE A 32 -9.21 8.83 11.94
C PHE A 32 -7.96 7.98 12.19
N THR A 33 -8.02 6.74 11.72
CA THR A 33 -6.84 5.91 11.51
C THR A 33 -6.72 5.53 10.05
N PHE A 34 -5.50 5.20 9.63
CA PHE A 34 -5.20 4.78 8.27
C PHE A 34 -4.59 3.39 8.28
N ILE A 35 -5.02 2.58 7.32
CA ILE A 35 -4.48 1.25 7.10
C ILE A 35 -4.04 1.16 5.64
N ASN A 36 -2.73 1.04 5.41
CA ASN A 36 -2.18 0.87 4.08
C ASN A 36 -2.02 -0.62 3.78
N PHE A 37 -2.72 -1.11 2.77
CA PHE A 37 -2.57 -2.48 2.32
C PHE A 37 -1.42 -2.60 1.33
N ILE A 38 -0.41 -3.36 1.72
CA ILE A 38 0.85 -3.49 1.01
C ILE A 38 0.80 -4.76 0.18
N THR A 39 0.70 -4.56 -1.13
CA THR A 39 0.74 -5.63 -2.13
C THR A 39 2.20 -5.94 -2.48
N THR A 40 2.54 -7.24 -2.57
CA THR A 40 3.85 -7.69 -3.04
C THR A 40 3.77 -8.03 -4.53
N PRO A 41 4.35 -7.21 -5.43
CA PRO A 41 4.34 -7.50 -6.86
C PRO A 41 5.28 -8.66 -7.21
N PRO A 42 4.99 -9.43 -8.28
CA PRO A 42 5.88 -10.48 -8.80
C PRO A 42 7.09 -9.91 -9.57
N LEU A 43 7.42 -8.63 -9.34
CA LEU A 43 8.49 -7.88 -9.97
C LEU A 43 9.28 -7.15 -8.88
N ASN A 44 10.55 -6.82 -9.14
CA ASN A 44 11.33 -6.02 -8.21
C ASN A 44 10.89 -4.55 -8.25
N ALA A 45 10.02 -4.15 -7.31
CA ALA A 45 9.56 -2.77 -7.13
C ALA A 45 10.36 -1.99 -6.06
N GLY A 46 11.51 -2.53 -5.62
CA GLY A 46 12.27 -2.02 -4.49
C GLY A 46 11.66 -2.37 -3.13
N SER A 47 12.47 -2.23 -2.08
CA SER A 47 12.04 -2.53 -0.70
C SER A 47 11.40 -1.31 -0.04
N THR A 48 10.21 -1.51 0.55
CA THR A 48 9.49 -0.49 1.34
C THR A 48 9.67 -0.65 2.85
N THR A 49 10.43 -1.66 3.28
CA THR A 49 10.47 -2.12 4.69
C THR A 49 10.97 -1.06 5.66
N SER A 50 12.08 -0.38 5.35
CA SER A 50 12.64 0.66 6.22
C SER A 50 11.69 1.84 6.37
N TYR A 51 11.10 2.30 5.27
CA TYR A 51 10.13 3.39 5.26
C TYR A 51 8.89 3.04 6.10
N ILE A 52 8.32 1.84 5.91
CA ILE A 52 7.19 1.35 6.69
C ILE A 52 7.52 1.34 8.19
N ALA A 53 8.70 0.86 8.58
CA ALA A 53 9.13 0.85 9.98
C ALA A 53 9.23 2.26 10.55
N THR A 54 9.83 3.21 9.83
CA THR A 54 9.93 4.62 10.26
C THR A 54 8.57 5.27 10.43
N VAL A 55 7.64 5.09 9.48
CA VAL A 55 6.30 5.68 9.59
C VAL A 55 5.53 5.04 10.75
N SER A 56 5.60 3.72 10.90
CA SER A 56 4.93 3.01 12.02
C SER A 56 5.42 3.49 13.38
N ALA A 57 6.71 3.83 13.50
CA ALA A 57 7.29 4.35 14.74
C ALA A 57 6.95 5.83 15.01
N THR A 58 6.79 6.64 13.96
CA THR A 58 6.61 8.10 14.09
C THR A 58 5.15 8.55 14.00
N THR A 59 4.27 7.75 13.42
CA THR A 59 2.86 8.10 13.17
C THR A 59 1.92 6.93 13.53
N PRO A 60 1.62 6.68 14.82
CA PRO A 60 0.86 5.49 15.27
C PRO A 60 -0.56 5.36 14.70
N SER A 61 -1.17 6.46 14.23
CA SER A 61 -2.48 6.43 13.57
C SER A 61 -2.43 5.89 12.14
N ILE A 62 -1.23 5.66 11.58
CA ILE A 62 -1.01 5.04 10.28
C ILE A 62 -0.39 3.66 10.50
N SER A 63 -1.07 2.64 9.99
CA SER A 63 -0.63 1.24 10.05
C SER A 63 -0.49 0.65 8.65
N PHE A 64 0.19 -0.50 8.59
CA PHE A 64 0.49 -1.20 7.35
C PHE A 64 0.14 -2.67 7.50
N HIS A 65 -0.57 -3.22 6.52
CA HIS A 65 -0.92 -4.63 6.48
C HIS A 65 -0.46 -5.24 5.15
N ARG A 66 0.41 -6.24 5.20
CA ARG A 66 0.85 -6.94 3.99
C ARG A 66 -0.20 -7.95 3.57
N LEU A 67 -0.62 -7.87 2.32
CA LEU A 67 -1.58 -8.81 1.75
C LEU A 67 -0.91 -10.13 1.38
N PRO A 68 -1.70 -11.22 1.24
CA PRO A 68 -1.19 -12.48 0.74
C PRO A 68 -0.47 -12.31 -0.59
N VAL A 69 0.63 -13.05 -0.78
CA VAL A 69 1.35 -13.06 -2.04
C VAL A 69 0.54 -13.87 -3.06
N ILE A 70 0.21 -13.24 -4.19
CA ILE A 70 -0.47 -13.89 -5.31
C ILE A 70 0.56 -14.18 -6.39
N SER A 71 0.62 -15.44 -6.82
CA SER A 71 1.51 -15.86 -7.90
C SER A 71 0.88 -15.46 -9.24
N LEU A 72 1.50 -14.48 -9.90
CA LEU A 72 1.22 -14.10 -11.27
C LEU A 72 2.50 -14.24 -12.08
N ASP A 73 2.38 -14.72 -13.31
CA ASP A 73 3.49 -14.75 -14.26
C ASP A 73 3.59 -13.40 -14.98
N PRO A 74 4.66 -12.60 -14.76
CA PRO A 74 4.80 -11.31 -15.43
C PRO A 74 4.87 -11.41 -16.95
N ALA A 75 5.31 -12.56 -17.50
CA ALA A 75 5.40 -12.76 -18.95
C ALA A 75 4.02 -12.91 -19.62
N SER A 76 2.98 -13.20 -18.83
CA SER A 76 1.59 -13.30 -19.30
C SER A 76 0.93 -11.93 -19.53
N TYR A 77 1.63 -10.82 -19.26
CA TYR A 77 1.11 -9.46 -19.32
C TYR A 77 1.85 -8.57 -20.32
N GLY A 78 1.10 -7.74 -21.06
CA GLY A 78 1.68 -6.80 -22.02
C GLY A 78 2.33 -5.57 -21.40
N THR A 79 1.93 -5.20 -20.18
CA THR A 79 2.49 -4.05 -19.44
C THR A 79 2.53 -4.31 -17.94
N VAL A 80 3.38 -3.56 -17.21
CA VAL A 80 3.48 -3.62 -15.74
C VAL A 80 2.19 -3.13 -15.07
N GLU A 81 1.51 -2.17 -15.68
CA GLU A 81 0.24 -1.62 -15.18
C GLU A 81 -0.88 -2.64 -15.26
N ALA A 82 -0.97 -3.42 -16.36
CA ALA A 82 -1.96 -4.48 -16.50
C ALA A 82 -1.77 -5.56 -15.41
N LEU A 83 -0.52 -6.00 -15.22
CA LEU A 83 -0.15 -6.94 -14.16
C LEU A 83 -0.49 -6.40 -12.77
N THR A 84 -0.16 -5.13 -12.51
CA THR A 84 -0.39 -4.48 -11.22
C THR A 84 -1.89 -4.31 -10.94
N SER A 85 -2.66 -3.92 -11.95
CA SER A 85 -4.12 -3.81 -11.86
C SER A 85 -4.73 -5.15 -11.51
N ASP A 86 -4.39 -6.22 -12.23
CA ASP A 86 -4.90 -7.57 -11.94
C ASP A 86 -4.50 -8.05 -10.54
N LEU A 87 -3.24 -7.81 -10.14
CA LEU A 87 -2.77 -8.14 -8.81
C LEU A 87 -3.58 -7.44 -7.71
N ILE A 88 -3.90 -6.15 -7.89
CA ILE A 88 -4.73 -5.39 -6.94
C ILE A 88 -6.15 -5.94 -6.91
N HIS A 89 -6.73 -6.27 -8.07
CA HIS A 89 -8.08 -6.84 -8.15
C HIS A 89 -8.18 -8.22 -7.49
N LEU A 90 -7.16 -9.07 -7.64
CA LEU A 90 -7.11 -10.39 -7.01
C LEU A 90 -6.88 -10.31 -5.49
N ASN A 91 -6.31 -9.21 -5.02
CA ASN A 91 -6.09 -8.90 -3.60
C ASN A 91 -7.30 -8.22 -2.93
N ARG A 92 -8.43 -8.06 -3.64
CA ARG A 92 -9.64 -7.49 -3.05
C ARG A 92 -10.17 -8.43 -1.95
N PRO A 93 -10.64 -7.88 -0.82
CA PRO A 93 -11.32 -8.67 0.19
C PRO A 93 -12.64 -9.23 -0.40
N PRO A 94 -13.11 -10.39 0.08
CA PRO A 94 -14.36 -11.00 -0.36
C PRO A 94 -15.59 -10.13 -0.05
#